data_AF-A0A395NBX4-F1
#
_entry.id   AF-A0A395NBX4-F1
#
_cell.length_a   1.000
_cell.length_b   1.000
_cell.length_c   1.000
_cell.angle_alpha   90.00
_cell.angle_beta   90.00
_cell.angle_gamma   90.00
#
_symmetry.space_group_name_H-M   'P 1'
#
loop_
_entity.id
_entity.type
_entity.pdbx_description
1 polymer ?
#
loop_
_entity_poly.entity_id
_entity_poly.type
_entity_poly.pdbx_seq_one_letter_code
_entity_poly.pdbx_strand_id
1 'polypeptide(L)'
;MPQSLRSILGKSNRVRKPSRPSAARQNPAASSQSQSPRKGKKPAPKDDSEAQFQDKLSDIGLAKLLQEELTLRDVVQAMRYVRNRMFTPVPPTGFKSTRAAEVLNYRLTVPPIVTLGHLNAILTSPSKVEREVVELFRSGVLRKVRVERRGGMGEALIESSDLEAMVHKTGMSEGAKDRFLAFLKENPTAQTLPRGAITHAQTDELVRAGFLTSSLQAAPGTTLHVRPEDRTTLTSIHHVSRFASGTVSAVGGRNAIHLAGGGGGAPTLTGSSLSSSEASDFRIAVPGHGRYLKLAEGAVDWLREMLDKTRWGEGPEDWFRERFEGGGLYGTRWKDFWGVEWEWVLGQAVGLGIVEVFETGSVGRGLRALGG
;
A
#
# COMPACT_ATOMS: atom_id res chain seq x y z
N MET A 1 19.01 2.46 70.22
CA MET A 1 17.73 3.16 70.03
C MET A 1 17.76 3.83 68.64
N PRO A 2 17.23 3.19 67.59
CA PRO A 2 17.36 3.69 66.22
C PRO A 2 16.23 4.66 65.87
N GLN A 3 16.59 5.88 65.48
CA GLN A 3 15.67 6.91 64.97
C GLN A 3 15.40 6.67 63.48
N SER A 4 14.12 6.57 63.09
CA SER A 4 13.69 6.17 61.75
C SER A 4 13.76 7.31 60.72
N LEU A 5 14.09 6.94 59.49
CA LEU A 5 14.32 7.70 58.24
C LEU A 5 13.14 8.54 57.70
N ARG A 6 12.26 9.09 58.54
CA ARG A 6 11.14 9.95 58.12
C ARG A 6 11.46 11.46 58.11
N SER A 7 12.70 11.87 58.38
CA SER A 7 13.11 13.28 58.42
C SER A 7 13.76 13.81 57.13
N ILE A 8 13.90 13.01 56.06
CA ILE A 8 14.65 13.40 54.85
C ILE A 8 13.76 13.66 53.62
N LEU A 9 12.47 13.34 53.65
CA LEU A 9 11.60 13.53 52.48
C LEU A 9 10.52 14.59 52.73
N GLY A 10 10.77 15.76 52.15
CA GLY A 10 9.92 16.94 52.18
C GLY A 10 8.51 16.72 51.62
N LYS A 11 7.65 17.66 51.99
CA LYS A 11 6.19 17.71 51.77
C LYS A 11 5.84 17.61 50.28
N SER A 12 5.11 16.57 49.87
CA SER A 12 4.53 16.46 48.53
C SER A 12 3.14 17.13 48.48
N ASN A 13 3.04 18.23 47.73
CA ASN A 13 1.78 18.89 47.39
C ASN A 13 1.02 18.05 46.35
N ARG A 14 0.01 17.30 46.79
CA ARG A 14 -0.90 16.54 45.93
C ARG A 14 -2.10 17.41 45.54
N VAL A 15 -2.12 17.89 44.30
CA VAL A 15 -3.26 18.63 43.72
C VAL A 15 -4.42 17.66 43.45
N ARG A 16 -5.60 17.95 44.03
CA ARG A 16 -6.86 17.20 43.88
C ARG A 16 -7.67 17.73 42.69
N LYS A 17 -8.19 16.85 41.83
CA LYS A 17 -9.18 17.20 40.79
C LYS A 17 -10.58 17.36 41.41
N PRO A 18 -11.39 18.37 41.00
CA PRO A 18 -12.74 18.54 41.52
C PRO A 18 -13.75 17.58 40.86
N SER A 19 -14.59 16.97 41.71
CA SER A 19 -15.74 16.13 41.37
C SER A 19 -17.00 16.96 41.05
N ARG A 20 -17.75 16.54 40.03
CA ARG A 20 -19.02 17.15 39.59
C ARG A 20 -20.19 16.70 40.49
N PRO A 21 -21.07 17.59 40.99
CA PRO A 21 -22.20 17.21 41.83
C PRO A 21 -23.40 16.69 41.01
N SER A 22 -24.17 15.79 41.63
CA SER A 22 -25.42 15.18 41.11
C SER A 22 -26.57 15.45 42.07
N ALA A 23 -27.75 15.82 41.55
CA ALA A 23 -29.11 15.72 42.14
C ALA A 23 -30.05 16.63 41.31
N ALA A 24 -31.34 16.38 41.07
CA ALA A 24 -32.26 15.31 41.46
C ALA A 24 -33.44 15.28 40.47
N ARG A 25 -34.14 14.14 40.45
CA ARG A 25 -35.36 13.81 39.67
C ARG A 25 -36.58 14.63 40.07
N GLN A 26 -37.45 14.97 39.11
CA GLN A 26 -38.91 14.95 39.28
C GLN A 26 -39.61 14.57 37.95
N ASN A 27 -40.41 13.51 37.99
CA ASN A 27 -41.49 13.20 37.04
C ASN A 27 -42.83 13.57 37.73
N PRO A 28 -43.89 13.84 36.96
CA PRO A 28 -44.97 12.83 36.90
C PRO A 28 -45.57 12.60 35.50
N ALA A 29 -46.27 11.46 35.40
CA ALA A 29 -47.08 10.94 34.29
C ALA A 29 -48.26 11.86 33.92
N ALA A 30 -49.03 11.74 32.83
CA ALA A 30 -49.42 10.60 32.00
C ALA A 30 -50.05 11.08 30.67
N SER A 31 -49.96 10.28 29.60
CA SER A 31 -51.12 9.77 28.84
C SER A 31 -50.68 9.20 27.47
N SER A 32 -51.18 8.01 27.22
CA SER A 32 -51.03 7.17 26.03
C SER A 32 -51.76 7.72 24.82
N GLN A 33 -51.15 7.65 23.63
CA GLN A 33 -51.86 7.29 22.40
C GLN A 33 -50.90 6.82 21.30
N SER A 34 -51.18 5.61 20.83
CA SER A 34 -50.63 4.92 19.65
C SER A 34 -50.90 5.69 18.35
N GLN A 35 -49.93 5.77 17.43
CA GLN A 35 -50.15 5.76 15.97
C GLN A 35 -48.85 5.72 15.13
N SER A 36 -48.68 4.61 14.39
CA SER A 36 -48.10 4.42 13.04
C SER A 36 -46.64 4.83 12.69
N PRO A 37 -45.95 4.03 11.84
CA PRO A 37 -44.55 4.27 11.47
C PRO A 37 -44.43 5.43 10.47
N ARG A 38 -43.84 6.55 10.92
CA ARG A 38 -43.47 7.66 10.03
C ARG A 38 -42.24 7.28 9.20
N LYS A 39 -42.47 7.20 7.90
CA LYS A 39 -41.54 7.34 6.76
C LYS A 39 -40.21 7.99 7.16
N GLY A 40 -39.12 7.25 6.99
CA GLY A 40 -37.75 7.72 7.20
C GLY A 40 -37.51 9.04 6.48
N LYS A 41 -37.08 10.03 7.25
CA LYS A 41 -36.64 11.34 6.76
C LYS A 41 -35.44 11.09 5.84
N LYS A 42 -35.59 11.30 4.53
CA LYS A 42 -34.45 11.36 3.60
C LYS A 42 -33.45 12.38 4.15
N PRO A 43 -32.14 12.11 4.14
CA PRO A 43 -31.16 13.15 4.47
C PRO A 43 -31.35 14.32 3.49
N ALA A 44 -31.33 15.53 4.03
CA ALA A 44 -31.39 16.76 3.24
C ALA A 44 -30.23 16.77 2.22
N PRO A 45 -30.42 17.35 1.02
CA PRO A 45 -29.32 17.54 0.10
C PRO A 45 -28.28 18.42 0.79
N LYS A 46 -27.00 18.02 0.76
CA LYS A 46 -25.90 18.93 1.08
C LYS A 46 -26.01 20.10 0.11
N ASP A 47 -25.89 21.32 0.62
CA ASP A 47 -25.84 22.52 -0.21
C ASP A 47 -24.62 22.40 -1.13
N ASP A 48 -24.87 22.22 -2.43
CA ASP A 48 -23.86 22.00 -3.49
C ASP A 48 -23.08 23.30 -3.85
N SER A 49 -23.28 24.39 -3.11
CA SER A 49 -22.72 25.71 -3.40
C SER A 49 -21.20 25.82 -3.21
N GLU A 50 -20.56 24.81 -2.62
CA GLU A 50 -19.09 24.76 -2.42
C GLU A 50 -18.36 23.85 -3.43
N ALA A 51 -19.06 23.20 -4.35
CA ALA A 51 -18.41 22.33 -5.32
C ALA A 51 -17.57 23.15 -6.32
N GLN A 52 -16.27 22.86 -6.40
CA GLN A 52 -15.29 23.67 -7.15
C GLN A 52 -15.55 23.73 -8.66
N PHE A 53 -16.30 22.77 -9.21
CA PHE A 53 -16.71 22.73 -10.62
C PHE A 53 -18.21 22.41 -10.69
N GLN A 54 -19.00 23.38 -11.18
CA GLN A 54 -20.44 23.23 -11.32
C GLN A 54 -20.80 22.48 -12.61
N ASP A 55 -20.05 22.74 -13.68
CA ASP A 55 -20.24 22.16 -15.00
C ASP A 55 -19.42 20.88 -15.21
N LYS A 56 -19.97 19.95 -16.00
CA LYS A 56 -19.28 18.72 -16.39
C LYS A 56 -18.37 18.98 -17.58
N LEU A 57 -17.17 18.39 -17.58
CA LEU A 57 -16.22 18.50 -18.68
C LEU A 57 -16.71 17.75 -19.92
N SER A 58 -16.45 18.30 -21.09
CA SER A 58 -16.61 17.59 -22.37
C SER A 58 -15.62 16.44 -22.44
N ASP A 59 -16.07 15.29 -22.94
CA ASP A 59 -15.24 14.10 -23.09
C ASP A 59 -15.12 13.78 -24.58
N ILE A 60 -13.94 14.05 -25.15
CA ILE A 60 -13.62 13.82 -26.57
C ILE A 60 -12.97 12.44 -26.76
N GLY A 61 -12.58 11.78 -25.67
CA GLY A 61 -11.96 10.46 -25.66
C GLY A 61 -10.81 10.34 -24.66
N LEU A 62 -10.33 9.11 -24.48
CA LEU A 62 -9.22 8.82 -23.58
C LEU A 62 -7.92 9.47 -24.05
N ALA A 63 -7.32 10.27 -23.18
CA ALA A 63 -6.00 10.85 -23.38
C ALA A 63 -4.97 9.96 -22.70
N LYS A 64 -3.82 9.75 -23.34
CA LYS A 64 -2.71 9.02 -22.72
C LYS A 64 -1.80 9.95 -21.94
N LEU A 65 -1.20 9.40 -20.89
CA LEU A 65 -0.36 10.16 -19.97
C LEU A 65 0.92 10.73 -20.60
N LEU A 66 1.58 9.95 -21.45
CA LEU A 66 2.93 10.25 -21.95
C LEU A 66 3.13 9.80 -23.40
N GLN A 67 2.17 10.13 -24.28
CA GLN A 67 2.24 9.74 -25.69
C GLN A 67 3.27 10.55 -26.52
N GLU A 68 3.93 11.55 -25.91
CA GLU A 68 4.74 12.53 -26.64
C GLU A 68 6.22 12.14 -26.79
N GLU A 69 6.73 11.20 -26.00
CA GLU A 69 8.15 10.79 -26.05
C GLU A 69 8.33 9.53 -26.92
N LEU A 70 8.65 9.74 -28.21
CA LEU A 70 8.86 8.72 -29.26
C LEU A 70 9.89 7.61 -28.93
N THR A 71 10.63 7.78 -27.82
CA THR A 71 11.68 6.88 -27.35
C THR A 71 11.16 5.73 -26.50
N LEU A 72 9.95 5.81 -25.95
CA LEU A 72 9.40 4.80 -25.03
C LEU A 72 8.77 3.63 -25.80
N ARG A 73 9.62 2.74 -26.34
CA ARG A 73 9.16 1.54 -27.08
C ARG A 73 9.28 0.25 -26.29
N ASP A 74 10.28 0.19 -25.40
CA ASP A 74 10.64 -1.02 -24.65
C ASP A 74 10.30 -0.88 -23.16
N VAL A 75 9.98 -2.00 -22.51
CA VAL A 75 9.64 -2.04 -21.09
C VAL A 75 10.78 -1.55 -20.21
N VAL A 76 12.02 -1.94 -20.51
CA VAL A 76 13.19 -1.52 -19.73
C VAL A 76 13.41 -0.01 -19.83
N GLN A 77 13.20 0.57 -21.02
CA GLN A 77 13.31 2.02 -21.23
C GLN A 77 12.22 2.76 -20.47
N ALA A 78 10.97 2.28 -20.52
CA ALA A 78 9.87 2.84 -19.74
C ALA A 78 10.10 2.73 -18.23
N MET A 79 10.64 1.61 -17.74
CA MET A 79 11.01 1.47 -16.32
C MET A 79 12.06 2.49 -15.90
N ARG A 80 13.13 2.64 -16.69
CA ARG A 80 14.19 3.63 -16.44
C ARG A 80 13.65 5.05 -16.48
N TYR A 81 12.77 5.34 -17.43
CA TYR A 81 12.09 6.63 -17.54
C TYR A 81 11.29 6.96 -16.28
N VAL A 82 10.40 6.06 -15.85
CA VAL A 82 9.57 6.25 -14.65
C VAL A 82 10.42 6.49 -13.41
N ARG A 83 11.53 5.77 -13.27
CA ARG A 83 12.43 5.94 -12.12
C ARG A 83 13.18 7.26 -12.16
N ASN A 84 13.66 7.67 -13.33
CA ASN A 84 14.40 8.92 -13.49
C ASN A 84 13.52 10.15 -13.24
N ARG A 85 12.21 10.07 -13.55
CA ARG A 85 11.22 11.12 -13.30
C ARG A 85 10.33 10.86 -12.08
N MET A 86 10.70 9.93 -11.21
CA MET A 86 9.92 9.68 -10.00
C MET A 86 9.99 10.88 -9.04
N PHE A 87 11.16 11.51 -8.94
CA PHE A 87 11.43 12.58 -8.00
C PHE A 87 12.05 13.79 -8.67
N THR A 88 11.58 14.96 -8.26
CA THR A 88 12.17 16.23 -8.66
C THR A 88 13.50 16.45 -7.95
N PRO A 89 14.51 16.98 -8.65
CA PRO A 89 15.79 17.33 -8.03
C PRO A 89 15.59 18.18 -6.77
N VAL A 90 16.29 17.83 -5.69
CA VAL A 90 16.23 18.60 -4.44
C VAL A 90 16.86 19.97 -4.70
N PRO A 91 16.14 21.08 -4.47
CA PRO A 91 16.69 22.41 -4.65
C PRO A 91 17.92 22.62 -3.76
N PRO A 92 18.95 23.33 -4.25
CA PRO A 92 20.18 23.55 -3.49
C PRO A 92 19.96 24.43 -2.25
N THR A 93 18.92 25.26 -2.24
CA THR A 93 18.57 26.18 -1.16
C THR A 93 17.08 26.09 -0.82
N GLY A 94 16.70 26.54 0.38
CA GLY A 94 15.31 26.67 0.83
C GLY A 94 14.85 25.61 1.84
N PHE A 95 15.50 24.43 1.88
CA PHE A 95 15.27 23.46 2.94
C PHE A 95 16.15 23.73 4.18
N LYS A 96 15.60 23.40 5.36
CA LYS A 96 16.43 23.19 6.56
C LYS A 96 17.36 22.01 6.31
N SER A 97 18.58 22.06 6.83
CA SER A 97 19.59 21.00 6.66
C SER A 97 19.06 19.62 7.10
N THR A 98 18.31 19.56 8.19
CA THR A 98 17.66 18.34 8.68
C THR A 98 16.65 17.79 7.67
N ARG A 99 15.80 18.65 7.11
CA ARG A 99 14.79 18.26 6.12
C ARG A 99 15.43 17.79 4.81
N ALA A 100 16.48 18.46 4.36
CA ALA A 100 17.23 18.03 3.18
C ALA A 100 17.82 16.62 3.38
N ALA A 101 18.42 16.36 4.54
CA ALA A 101 18.95 15.04 4.89
C ALA A 101 17.84 13.97 4.96
N GLU A 102 16.68 14.29 5.55
CA GLU A 102 15.52 13.39 5.58
C GLU A 102 15.05 13.01 4.18
N VAL A 103 14.92 13.98 3.27
CA VAL A 103 14.47 13.75 1.89
C VAL A 103 15.47 12.88 1.14
N LEU A 104 16.77 13.18 1.24
CA LEU A 104 17.82 12.39 0.58
C LEU A 104 17.86 10.96 1.14
N ASN A 105 17.82 10.79 2.45
CA ASN A 105 17.80 9.47 3.09
C ASN A 105 16.54 8.68 2.72
N TYR A 106 15.37 9.33 2.67
CA TYR A 106 14.15 8.69 2.22
C TYR A 106 14.32 8.15 0.80
N ARG A 107 14.77 8.99 -0.14
CA ARG A 107 14.97 8.61 -1.55
C ARG A 107 16.00 7.50 -1.74
N LEU A 108 17.08 7.50 -0.96
CA LEU A 108 18.07 6.41 -0.97
C LEU A 108 17.48 5.04 -0.56
N THR A 109 16.42 5.03 0.24
CA THR A 109 15.74 3.80 0.68
C THR A 109 14.61 3.36 -0.25
N VAL A 110 14.27 4.15 -1.28
CA VAL A 110 13.24 3.78 -2.26
C VAL A 110 13.86 2.80 -3.26
N PRO A 111 13.35 1.57 -3.37
CA PRO A 111 13.90 0.61 -4.30
C PRO A 111 13.57 0.98 -5.75
N PRO A 112 14.41 0.58 -6.70
CA PRO A 112 14.27 0.92 -8.12
C PRO A 112 13.23 0.02 -8.82
N ILE A 113 12.02 -0.04 -8.27
CA ILE A 113 10.91 -0.85 -8.76
C ILE A 113 9.87 -0.02 -9.51
N VAL A 114 9.16 -0.66 -10.43
CA VAL A 114 8.04 -0.05 -11.15
C VAL A 114 6.86 -1.02 -11.18
N THR A 115 5.66 -0.52 -10.98
CA THR A 115 4.43 -1.32 -10.99
C THR A 115 4.00 -1.60 -12.43
N LEU A 116 3.47 -2.79 -12.70
CA LEU A 116 2.99 -3.13 -14.04
C LEU A 116 1.88 -2.17 -14.50
N GLY A 117 1.01 -1.76 -13.58
CA GLY A 117 -0.03 -0.77 -13.84
C GLY A 117 0.55 0.56 -14.35
N HIS A 118 1.60 1.07 -13.72
CA HIS A 118 2.23 2.32 -14.16
C HIS A 118 2.84 2.17 -15.57
N LEU A 119 3.43 1.02 -15.89
CA LEU A 119 3.91 0.77 -17.25
C LEU A 119 2.77 0.76 -18.27
N ASN A 120 1.65 0.14 -17.95
CA ASN A 120 0.46 0.13 -18.81
C ASN A 120 -0.17 1.53 -18.97
N ALA A 121 0.01 2.42 -18.00
CA ALA A 121 -0.44 3.81 -18.09
C ALA A 121 0.39 4.64 -19.07
N ILE A 122 1.65 4.24 -19.30
CA ILE A 122 2.62 4.95 -20.16
C ILE A 122 2.66 4.33 -21.56
N LEU A 123 2.68 3.00 -21.64
CA LEU A 123 2.83 2.25 -22.88
C LEU A 123 1.47 2.00 -23.54
N THR A 124 1.44 2.09 -24.87
CA THR A 124 0.18 2.10 -25.64
C THR A 124 -0.56 0.76 -25.67
N SER A 125 0.13 -0.36 -25.55
CA SER A 125 -0.42 -1.69 -25.81
C SER A 125 -0.17 -2.65 -24.65
N PRO A 126 -1.09 -2.76 -23.66
CA PRO A 126 -0.87 -3.54 -22.44
C PRO A 126 -0.56 -5.02 -22.74
N SER A 127 -1.24 -5.63 -23.72
CA SER A 127 -0.95 -7.02 -24.12
C SER A 127 0.45 -7.21 -24.71
N LYS A 128 1.03 -6.20 -25.36
CA LYS A 128 2.41 -6.25 -25.85
C LYS A 128 3.39 -6.14 -24.69
N VAL A 129 3.11 -5.22 -23.75
CA VAL A 129 3.90 -5.03 -22.52
C VAL A 129 3.97 -6.33 -21.74
N GLU A 130 2.83 -7.00 -21.53
CA GLU A 130 2.79 -8.26 -20.81
C GLU A 130 3.62 -9.36 -21.49
N ARG A 131 3.53 -9.48 -22.83
CA ARG A 131 4.36 -10.43 -23.59
C ARG A 131 5.84 -10.14 -23.45
N GLU A 132 6.23 -8.88 -23.61
CA GLU A 132 7.62 -8.44 -23.45
C GLU A 132 8.13 -8.67 -22.02
N VAL A 133 7.33 -8.37 -21.00
CA VAL A 133 7.65 -8.66 -19.59
C VAL A 133 7.89 -10.15 -19.38
N VAL A 134 7.08 -11.03 -19.97
CA VAL A 134 7.27 -12.49 -19.86
C VAL A 134 8.56 -12.94 -20.55
N GLU A 135 8.88 -12.37 -21.71
CA GLU A 135 10.15 -12.65 -22.41
C GLU A 135 11.36 -12.18 -21.59
N LEU A 136 11.31 -10.96 -21.05
CA LEU A 136 12.38 -10.39 -20.22
C LEU A 136 12.53 -11.10 -18.87
N PHE A 137 11.45 -11.65 -18.33
CA PHE A 137 11.48 -12.48 -17.12
C PHE A 137 12.11 -13.84 -17.39
N ARG A 138 11.83 -14.45 -18.55
CA ARG A 138 12.46 -15.72 -18.97
C ARG A 138 13.93 -15.57 -19.29
N SER A 139 14.33 -14.46 -19.91
CA SER A 139 15.74 -14.15 -20.19
C SER A 139 16.52 -13.72 -18.95
N GLY A 140 15.85 -13.49 -17.81
CA GLY A 140 16.48 -13.08 -16.56
C GLY A 140 16.88 -11.61 -16.50
N VAL A 141 16.45 -10.78 -17.46
CA VAL A 141 16.71 -9.32 -17.45
C VAL A 141 15.85 -8.61 -16.40
N LEU A 142 14.60 -9.05 -16.25
CA LEU A 142 13.67 -8.52 -15.25
C LEU A 142 13.32 -9.60 -14.23
N ARG A 143 12.97 -9.15 -13.01
CA ARG A 143 12.34 -9.99 -12.00
C ARG A 143 11.01 -9.41 -11.56
N LYS A 144 10.06 -10.31 -11.29
CA LYS A 144 8.77 -9.99 -10.67
C LYS A 144 8.89 -10.04 -9.15
N VAL A 145 8.42 -8.99 -8.51
CA VAL A 145 8.31 -8.84 -7.06
C VAL A 145 6.84 -8.76 -6.72
N ARG A 146 6.38 -9.68 -5.87
CA ARG A 146 4.99 -9.70 -5.42
C ARG A 146 4.72 -8.50 -4.53
N VAL A 147 3.62 -7.81 -4.80
CA VAL A 147 3.17 -6.65 -4.05
C VAL A 147 1.83 -6.97 -3.41
N GLU A 148 1.76 -6.94 -2.08
CA GLU A 148 0.48 -7.05 -1.38
C GLU A 148 -0.08 -5.64 -1.14
N ARG A 149 -1.32 -5.38 -1.54
CA ARG A 149 -2.00 -4.09 -1.37
C ARG A 149 -3.38 -4.27 -0.74
N ARG A 150 -3.95 -3.19 -0.20
CA ARG A 150 -5.37 -3.14 0.13
C ARG A 150 -6.17 -3.24 -1.18
N GLY A 151 -7.03 -4.25 -1.29
CA GLY A 151 -7.90 -4.46 -2.46
C GLY A 151 -7.35 -5.38 -3.55
N GLY A 152 -6.15 -5.97 -3.39
CA GLY A 152 -5.65 -6.98 -4.34
C GLY A 152 -4.15 -7.22 -4.27
N MET A 153 -3.69 -8.25 -4.99
CA MET A 153 -2.27 -8.51 -5.21
C MET A 153 -1.82 -7.83 -6.50
N GLY A 154 -0.76 -7.03 -6.40
CA GLY A 154 -0.09 -6.39 -7.53
C GLY A 154 1.24 -7.03 -7.85
N GLU A 155 1.75 -6.73 -9.04
CA GLU A 155 3.11 -7.08 -9.46
C GLU A 155 3.94 -5.80 -9.62
N ALA A 156 5.16 -5.83 -9.09
CA ALA A 156 6.19 -4.85 -9.38
C ALA A 156 7.36 -5.53 -10.09
N LEU A 157 8.02 -4.77 -10.95
CA LEU A 157 9.17 -5.21 -11.72
C LEU A 157 10.42 -4.51 -11.21
N ILE A 158 11.53 -5.25 -11.21
CA ILE A 158 12.87 -4.74 -10.94
C ILE A 158 13.83 -5.28 -12.02
N GLU A 159 14.77 -4.47 -12.49
CA GLU A 159 15.86 -4.96 -13.34
C GLU A 159 16.80 -5.84 -12.51
N SER A 160 17.22 -6.98 -13.05
CA SER A 160 18.13 -7.89 -12.34
C SER A 160 19.44 -7.21 -11.97
N SER A 161 19.97 -6.34 -12.83
CA SER A 161 21.18 -5.55 -12.54
C SER A 161 21.03 -4.64 -11.33
N ASP A 162 19.84 -4.06 -11.13
CA ASP A 162 19.59 -3.18 -9.99
C ASP A 162 19.43 -3.97 -8.69
N LEU A 163 18.79 -5.14 -8.75
CA LEU A 163 18.72 -6.05 -7.62
C LEU A 163 20.12 -6.54 -7.23
N GLU A 164 20.95 -6.91 -8.20
CA GLU A 164 22.36 -7.27 -7.98
C GLU A 164 23.13 -6.13 -7.32
N ALA A 165 23.01 -4.90 -7.84
CA ALA A 165 23.64 -3.73 -7.26
C ALA A 165 23.17 -3.45 -5.82
N MET A 166 21.90 -3.72 -5.49
CA MET A 166 21.39 -3.63 -4.12
C MET A 166 22.03 -4.67 -3.20
N VAL A 167 22.15 -5.93 -3.65
CA VAL A 167 22.79 -7.01 -2.88
C VAL A 167 24.26 -6.66 -2.59
N HIS A 168 25.00 -6.17 -3.59
CA HIS A 168 26.40 -5.79 -3.42
C HIS A 168 26.62 -4.65 -2.42
N LYS A 169 25.69 -3.68 -2.36
CA LYS A 169 25.74 -2.55 -1.41
C LYS A 169 25.51 -2.95 0.05
N THR A 170 25.06 -4.17 0.33
CA THR A 170 24.79 -4.62 1.70
C THR A 170 26.05 -5.05 2.43
N GLY A 171 26.02 -4.96 3.77
CA GLY A 171 27.08 -5.45 4.66
C GLY A 171 27.05 -6.95 4.93
N MET A 172 26.44 -7.74 4.04
CA MET A 172 26.36 -9.21 4.14
C MET A 172 27.70 -9.88 3.83
N SER A 173 27.87 -11.14 4.24
CA SER A 173 29.03 -11.94 3.86
C SER A 173 29.08 -12.16 2.33
N GLU A 174 30.27 -12.11 1.73
CA GLU A 174 30.43 -12.32 0.28
C GLU A 174 29.90 -13.70 -0.14
N GLY A 175 30.12 -14.74 0.67
CA GLY A 175 29.57 -16.07 0.40
C GLY A 175 28.04 -16.14 0.41
N ALA A 176 27.35 -15.27 1.19
CA ALA A 176 25.89 -15.16 1.13
C ALA A 176 25.43 -14.43 -0.13
N LYS A 177 26.12 -13.34 -0.51
CA LYS A 177 25.84 -12.59 -1.73
C LYS A 177 26.00 -13.47 -2.96
N ASP A 178 27.15 -14.14 -3.10
CA ASP A 178 27.47 -14.96 -4.27
C ASP A 178 26.48 -16.11 -4.46
N ARG A 179 26.15 -16.83 -3.38
CA ARG A 179 25.16 -17.92 -3.45
C ARG A 179 23.77 -17.43 -3.79
N PHE A 180 23.35 -16.30 -3.23
CA PHE A 180 22.05 -15.71 -3.54
C PHE A 180 21.99 -15.26 -5.01
N LEU A 181 23.01 -14.55 -5.50
CA LEU A 181 23.06 -14.10 -6.89
C LEU A 181 23.17 -15.27 -7.87
N ALA A 182 23.94 -16.32 -7.56
CA ALA A 182 23.99 -17.54 -8.35
C ALA A 182 22.61 -18.19 -8.46
N PHE A 183 21.91 -18.35 -7.32
CA PHE A 183 20.55 -18.88 -7.31
C PHE A 183 19.59 -18.04 -8.18
N LEU A 184 19.66 -16.70 -8.10
CA LEU A 184 18.82 -15.82 -8.90
C LEU A 184 19.11 -15.95 -10.41
N LYS A 185 20.37 -16.12 -10.80
CA LYS A 185 20.79 -16.30 -12.20
C LYS A 185 20.37 -17.65 -12.76
N GLU A 186 20.50 -18.72 -11.99
CA GLU A 186 20.07 -20.07 -12.35
C GLU A 186 18.53 -20.18 -12.42
N ASN A 187 17.83 -19.42 -11.57
CA ASN A 187 16.37 -19.46 -11.46
C ASN A 187 15.77 -18.06 -11.69
N PRO A 188 15.75 -17.58 -12.95
CA PRO A 188 15.27 -16.23 -13.28
C PRO A 188 13.79 -16.05 -12.92
N THR A 189 12.99 -17.11 -13.05
CA THR A 189 11.55 -17.07 -12.79
C THR A 189 11.15 -17.32 -11.33
N ALA A 190 12.10 -17.68 -10.46
CA ALA A 190 11.79 -18.00 -9.07
C ALA A 190 11.40 -16.73 -8.28
N GLN A 191 10.26 -16.81 -7.58
CA GLN A 191 9.81 -15.81 -6.61
C GLN A 191 10.01 -16.28 -5.16
N THR A 192 10.36 -17.55 -4.99
CA THR A 192 10.63 -18.18 -3.70
C THR A 192 12.02 -18.81 -3.71
N LEU A 193 12.65 -18.81 -2.54
CA LEU A 193 13.88 -19.50 -2.26
C LEU A 193 13.53 -20.75 -1.42
N PRO A 194 13.75 -21.96 -1.96
CA PRO A 194 13.45 -23.17 -1.23
C PRO A 194 14.38 -23.34 -0.03
N ARG A 195 13.86 -23.88 1.08
CA ARG A 195 14.66 -24.14 2.27
C ARG A 195 15.71 -25.22 1.95
N GLY A 196 16.99 -24.86 2.07
CA GLY A 196 18.12 -25.73 1.76
C GLY A 196 18.93 -25.30 0.53
N ALA A 197 18.42 -24.37 -0.30
CA ALA A 197 19.22 -23.78 -1.38
C ALA A 197 20.43 -22.99 -0.86
N ILE A 198 20.29 -22.44 0.35
CA ILE A 198 21.29 -21.61 1.02
C ILE A 198 21.38 -22.07 2.49
N THR A 199 22.52 -21.87 3.15
CA THR A 199 22.68 -22.27 4.56
C THR A 199 21.81 -21.42 5.48
N HIS A 200 21.51 -21.91 6.67
CA HIS A 200 20.67 -21.19 7.63
C HIS A 200 21.29 -19.84 8.05
N ALA A 201 22.61 -19.77 8.24
CA ALA A 201 23.30 -18.52 8.59
C ALA A 201 23.17 -17.47 7.48
N GLN A 202 23.38 -17.88 6.23
CA GLN A 202 23.24 -17.01 5.06
C GLN A 202 21.77 -16.59 4.84
N THR A 203 20.82 -17.48 5.13
CA THR A 203 19.38 -17.18 5.09
C THR A 203 19.02 -16.10 6.10
N ASP A 204 19.52 -16.20 7.33
CA ASP A 204 19.28 -15.20 8.37
C ASP A 204 19.88 -13.83 7.99
N GLU A 205 21.08 -13.80 7.39
CA GLU A 205 21.64 -12.57 6.82
C GLU A 205 20.74 -11.96 5.75
N LEU A 206 20.20 -12.77 4.82
CA LEU A 206 19.30 -12.31 3.74
C LEU A 206 17.96 -11.81 4.28
N VAL A 207 17.42 -12.44 5.32
CA VAL A 207 16.19 -11.98 6.01
C VAL A 207 16.45 -10.64 6.70
N ARG A 208 17.56 -10.49 7.44
CA ARG A 208 17.92 -9.22 8.11
C ARG A 208 18.19 -8.10 7.11
N ALA A 209 18.79 -8.41 5.98
CA ALA A 209 18.99 -7.46 4.88
C ALA A 209 17.69 -7.11 4.14
N GLY A 210 16.62 -7.89 4.33
CA GLY A 210 15.29 -7.65 3.77
C GLY A 210 15.08 -8.21 2.35
N PHE A 211 15.97 -9.09 1.88
CA PHE A 211 15.82 -9.77 0.59
C PHE A 211 14.97 -11.04 0.67
N LEU A 212 14.77 -11.56 1.88
CA LEU A 212 13.89 -12.69 2.13
C LEU A 212 12.82 -12.35 3.16
N THR A 213 11.61 -12.82 2.90
CA THR A 213 10.48 -12.75 3.83
C THR A 213 9.88 -14.13 4.03
N SER A 214 9.16 -14.33 5.13
CA SER A 214 8.44 -15.59 5.34
C SER A 214 7.34 -15.77 4.28
N SER A 215 7.17 -16.99 3.76
CA SER A 215 6.12 -17.32 2.78
C SER A 215 4.71 -17.38 3.36
N LEU A 216 4.52 -17.16 4.66
CA LEU A 216 3.20 -17.05 5.25
C LEU A 216 2.40 -15.96 4.51
N GLN A 217 1.23 -16.32 3.98
CA GLN A 217 0.29 -15.31 3.46
C GLN A 217 -0.08 -14.41 4.64
N ALA A 218 0.20 -13.10 4.52
CA ALA A 218 -0.30 -12.15 5.48
C ALA A 218 -1.84 -12.18 5.40
N ALA A 219 -2.49 -12.68 6.44
CA ALA A 219 -3.92 -12.47 6.59
C ALA A 219 -4.15 -10.95 6.66
N PRO A 220 -5.00 -10.36 5.80
CA PRO A 220 -5.23 -8.92 5.82
C PRO A 220 -5.72 -8.52 7.22
N GLY A 221 -5.00 -7.60 7.88
CA GLY A 221 -5.30 -7.15 9.24
C GLY A 221 -6.66 -6.46 9.40
N THR A 222 -7.36 -6.20 8.30
CA THR A 222 -8.75 -5.70 8.29
C THR A 222 -9.58 -6.53 7.30
N THR A 223 -10.28 -7.55 7.78
CA THR A 223 -11.15 -8.44 7.00
C THR A 223 -12.55 -7.86 6.76
N LEU A 224 -12.82 -6.64 7.25
CA LEU A 224 -14.14 -6.02 7.23
C LEU A 224 -14.64 -5.70 5.81
N HIS A 225 -13.72 -5.43 4.88
CA HIS A 225 -14.01 -5.06 3.49
C HIS A 225 -13.76 -6.20 2.48
N VAL A 226 -13.22 -7.33 2.94
CA VAL A 226 -12.95 -8.49 2.09
C VAL A 226 -14.21 -9.33 2.01
N ARG A 227 -14.69 -9.58 0.78
CA ARG A 227 -15.85 -10.43 0.53
C ARG A 227 -15.60 -11.82 1.12
N PRO A 228 -16.62 -12.49 1.68
CA PRO A 228 -16.44 -13.79 2.32
C PRO A 228 -15.77 -14.84 1.42
N GLU A 229 -16.00 -14.78 0.11
CA GLU A 229 -15.38 -15.65 -0.89
C GLU A 229 -13.87 -15.42 -1.11
N ASP A 230 -13.37 -14.21 -0.85
CA ASP A 230 -11.95 -13.85 -1.00
C ASP A 230 -11.13 -14.11 0.28
N ARG A 231 -11.77 -14.63 1.33
CA ARG A 231 -11.11 -14.98 2.59
C ARG A 231 -10.49 -16.37 2.46
N THR A 232 -9.17 -16.44 2.44
CA THR A 232 -8.43 -17.72 2.42
C THR A 232 -8.51 -18.50 3.74
N THR A 233 -9.11 -17.93 4.79
CA THR A 233 -9.44 -18.63 6.03
C THR A 233 -10.93 -18.47 6.35
N LEU A 234 -11.66 -19.58 6.29
CA LEU A 234 -13.09 -19.66 6.63
C LEU A 234 -13.34 -19.68 8.14
N THR A 235 -12.75 -18.76 8.90
CA THR A 235 -13.07 -18.62 10.33
C THR A 235 -14.28 -17.71 10.52
N SER A 236 -15.39 -18.27 11.00
CA SER A 236 -16.62 -17.52 11.25
C SER A 236 -16.42 -16.48 12.35
N ILE A 237 -16.74 -15.21 12.06
CA ILE A 237 -16.67 -14.08 13.01
C ILE A 237 -17.49 -14.37 14.28
N HIS A 238 -18.63 -15.06 14.13
CA HIS A 238 -19.49 -15.43 15.25
C HIS A 238 -18.87 -16.49 16.19
N HIS A 239 -17.95 -17.31 15.67
CA HIS A 239 -17.21 -18.27 16.49
C HIS A 239 -16.04 -17.58 17.19
N VAL A 240 -15.31 -16.71 16.49
CA VAL A 240 -14.21 -15.91 17.04
C VAL A 240 -14.68 -14.97 18.14
N SER A 241 -15.87 -14.37 18.00
CA SER A 241 -16.44 -13.43 18.98
C SER A 241 -16.84 -14.08 20.31
N ARG A 242 -16.91 -15.41 20.38
CA ARG A 242 -17.22 -16.15 21.63
C ARG A 242 -15.99 -16.36 22.51
N PHE A 243 -14.79 -16.24 21.96
CA PHE A 243 -13.56 -16.38 22.72
C PHE A 243 -13.08 -15.04 23.27
N ALA A 244 -12.52 -15.06 24.47
CA ALA A 244 -11.99 -13.86 25.09
C ALA A 244 -10.87 -13.26 24.23
N SER A 245 -10.93 -11.94 24.02
CA SER A 245 -9.91 -11.18 23.29
C SER A 245 -8.52 -11.41 23.91
N GLY A 246 -7.54 -11.77 23.08
CA GLY A 246 -6.17 -12.09 23.51
C GLY A 246 -5.86 -13.59 23.68
N THR A 247 -6.83 -14.48 23.45
CA THR A 247 -6.59 -15.94 23.45
C THR A 247 -6.21 -16.47 22.07
N VAL A 248 -5.41 -17.54 22.01
CA VAL A 248 -4.98 -18.18 20.75
C VAL A 248 -6.17 -18.66 19.91
N SER A 249 -7.28 -19.02 20.55
CA SER A 249 -8.54 -19.38 19.89
C SER A 249 -9.23 -18.19 19.21
N ALA A 250 -9.05 -16.96 19.71
CA ALA A 250 -9.58 -15.74 19.11
C ALA A 250 -8.85 -15.32 17.82
N VAL A 251 -7.70 -15.91 17.51
CA VAL A 251 -6.91 -15.62 16.29
C VAL A 251 -6.92 -16.83 15.33
N GLY A 252 -7.76 -17.83 15.57
CA GLY A 252 -7.81 -19.04 14.74
C GLY A 252 -6.73 -20.06 15.10
N GLY A 253 -6.76 -20.54 16.34
CA GLY A 253 -5.84 -21.55 16.86
C GLY A 253 -5.77 -22.85 16.03
N ARG A 254 -4.89 -23.77 16.44
CA ARG A 254 -4.36 -24.91 15.66
C ARG A 254 -5.39 -25.89 15.04
N ASN A 255 -6.69 -25.77 15.36
CA ASN A 255 -7.80 -26.56 14.83
C ASN A 255 -8.98 -25.71 14.28
N ALA A 256 -8.78 -24.41 14.01
CA ALA A 256 -9.86 -23.51 13.61
C ALA A 256 -10.56 -23.91 12.29
N ILE A 257 -9.86 -24.64 11.42
CA ILE A 257 -10.38 -25.14 10.15
C ILE A 257 -11.27 -26.37 10.36
N HIS A 258 -11.00 -27.20 11.37
CA HIS A 258 -11.79 -28.40 11.69
C HIS A 258 -13.04 -28.09 12.54
N LEU A 259 -13.02 -27.03 13.35
CA LEU A 259 -14.14 -26.64 14.23
C LEU A 259 -15.23 -25.83 13.51
N ALA A 260 -14.98 -25.35 12.28
CA ALA A 260 -15.93 -24.56 11.51
C ALA A 260 -17.06 -25.38 10.85
N GLY A 261 -17.16 -26.69 11.12
CA GLY A 261 -18.33 -27.50 10.78
C GLY A 261 -18.62 -27.63 9.28
N GLY A 262 -17.63 -27.42 8.41
CA GLY A 262 -17.75 -27.60 6.96
C GLY A 262 -17.47 -29.05 6.55
N GLY A 263 -18.43 -29.94 6.77
CA GLY A 263 -18.46 -31.26 6.14
C GLY A 263 -19.20 -31.19 4.81
N GLY A 264 -18.48 -31.34 3.69
CA GLY A 264 -19.10 -31.60 2.38
C GLY A 264 -18.37 -30.96 1.19
N GLY A 265 -17.60 -31.78 0.46
CA GLY A 265 -17.46 -31.66 -0.99
C GLY A 265 -16.45 -30.66 -1.57
N ALA A 266 -15.15 -30.90 -1.38
CA ALA A 266 -14.08 -30.41 -2.27
C ALA A 266 -12.93 -31.44 -2.26
N PRO A 267 -12.18 -31.61 -3.37
CA PRO A 267 -11.45 -32.86 -3.65
C PRO A 267 -10.33 -33.10 -2.63
N THR A 268 -10.47 -34.21 -1.91
CA THR A 268 -9.42 -35.06 -1.34
C THR A 268 -8.04 -34.42 -1.14
N LEU A 269 -7.90 -33.57 -0.11
CA LEU A 269 -6.60 -33.28 0.51
C LEU A 269 -6.34 -34.23 1.69
N THR A 270 -6.26 -35.53 1.42
CA THR A 270 -5.57 -36.46 2.33
C THR A 270 -5.00 -37.63 1.53
N GLY A 271 -3.68 -37.59 1.33
CA GLY A 271 -2.91 -38.71 0.82
C GLY A 271 -1.41 -38.45 0.89
N SER A 272 -0.83 -38.76 2.06
CA SER A 272 0.62 -38.95 2.30
C SER A 272 1.51 -37.70 2.13
N SER A 273 1.87 -36.98 3.20
CA SER A 273 3.06 -37.39 3.96
C SER A 273 3.03 -36.93 5.42
N LEU A 274 2.93 -37.89 6.33
CA LEU A 274 3.44 -37.79 7.70
C LEU A 274 4.97 -38.02 7.73
N SER A 275 5.67 -37.53 6.70
CA SER A 275 7.12 -37.59 6.59
C SER A 275 7.68 -36.19 6.30
N SER A 276 8.36 -35.66 7.32
CA SER A 276 9.05 -34.38 7.36
C SER A 276 8.18 -33.14 7.58
N SER A 277 8.62 -32.31 8.51
CA SER A 277 8.29 -30.90 8.62
C SER A 277 8.59 -30.22 7.27
N GLU A 278 7.65 -30.23 6.32
CA GLU A 278 7.82 -29.55 5.03
C GLU A 278 8.04 -28.06 5.28
N ALA A 279 9.25 -27.65 4.92
CA ALA A 279 9.89 -26.47 5.44
C ALA A 279 9.41 -25.27 4.61
N SER A 280 8.54 -24.43 5.18
CA SER A 280 8.01 -23.24 4.51
C SER A 280 9.09 -22.43 3.76
N ASP A 281 9.00 -22.34 2.44
CA ASP A 281 9.94 -21.59 1.59
C ASP A 281 10.06 -20.11 2.02
N PHE A 282 11.11 -19.43 1.60
CA PHE A 282 11.23 -17.98 1.77
C PHE A 282 10.76 -17.26 0.50
N ARG A 283 10.06 -16.13 0.63
CA ARG A 283 9.74 -15.26 -0.51
C ARG A 283 10.88 -14.29 -0.76
N ILE A 284 11.26 -14.16 -2.02
CA ILE A 284 12.22 -13.15 -2.46
C ILE A 284 11.50 -11.80 -2.40
N ALA A 285 12.10 -10.87 -1.67
CA ALA A 285 11.60 -9.52 -1.45
C ALA A 285 12.66 -8.50 -1.86
N VAL A 286 12.22 -7.25 -2.02
CA VAL A 286 13.12 -6.12 -2.27
C VAL A 286 13.12 -5.22 -1.04
N PRO A 287 14.28 -4.93 -0.43
CA PRO A 287 14.38 -4.00 0.68
C PRO A 287 13.77 -2.64 0.34
N GLY A 288 13.05 -2.04 1.28
CA GLY A 288 12.38 -0.75 1.07
C GLY A 288 11.08 -0.80 0.26
N HIS A 289 10.65 -1.98 -0.23
CA HIS A 289 9.43 -2.13 -1.00
C HIS A 289 8.18 -1.53 -0.33
N GLY A 290 7.99 -1.75 0.98
CA GLY A 290 6.86 -1.18 1.72
C GLY A 290 6.84 0.36 1.76
N ARG A 291 8.00 1.03 1.72
CA ARG A 291 8.07 2.50 1.66
C ARG A 291 7.57 3.02 0.31
N TYR A 292 7.98 2.37 -0.77
CA TYR A 292 7.48 2.67 -2.11
C TYR A 292 5.96 2.49 -2.20
N LEU A 293 5.41 1.41 -1.64
CA LEU A 293 3.96 1.20 -1.63
C LEU A 293 3.23 2.26 -0.84
N LYS A 294 3.73 2.61 0.34
CA LYS A 294 3.12 3.66 1.16
C LYS A 294 3.11 5.01 0.44
N LEU A 295 4.17 5.32 -0.31
CA LEU A 295 4.25 6.52 -1.14
C LEU A 295 3.22 6.49 -2.27
N ALA A 296 3.13 5.37 -3.00
CA ALA A 296 2.18 5.20 -4.09
C ALA A 296 0.73 5.25 -3.60
N GLU A 297 0.41 4.53 -2.54
CA GLU A 297 -0.93 4.49 -1.91
C GLU A 297 -1.32 5.88 -1.41
N GLY A 298 -0.45 6.56 -0.65
CA GLY A 298 -0.74 7.91 -0.16
C GLY A 298 -0.95 8.94 -1.28
N ALA A 299 -0.19 8.86 -2.37
CA ALA A 299 -0.32 9.80 -3.49
C ALA A 299 -1.64 9.59 -4.25
N VAL A 300 -2.03 8.33 -4.41
CA VAL A 300 -3.29 7.93 -5.02
C VAL A 300 -4.49 8.30 -4.13
N ASP A 301 -4.38 8.10 -2.82
CA ASP A 301 -5.40 8.49 -1.85
C ASP A 301 -5.60 10.00 -1.84
N TRP A 302 -4.51 10.78 -1.90
CA TRP A 302 -4.60 12.24 -2.05
C TRP A 302 -5.38 12.63 -3.31
N LEU A 303 -5.13 11.96 -4.45
CA LEU A 303 -5.85 12.27 -5.69
C LEU A 303 -7.35 11.92 -5.58
N ARG A 304 -7.68 10.78 -4.95
CA ARG A 304 -9.06 10.40 -4.67
C ARG A 304 -9.75 11.43 -3.79
N GLU A 305 -9.12 11.85 -2.68
CA GLU A 305 -9.66 12.89 -1.80
C GLU A 305 -9.86 14.23 -2.51
N MET A 306 -9.04 14.54 -3.52
CA MET A 306 -9.18 15.75 -4.33
C MET A 306 -10.31 15.63 -5.35
N LEU A 307 -10.50 14.46 -5.96
CA LEU A 307 -11.61 14.18 -6.87
C LEU A 307 -12.95 14.17 -6.13
N ASP A 308 -13.01 13.65 -4.89
CA ASP A 308 -14.21 13.64 -4.04
C ASP A 308 -14.71 15.05 -3.68
N LYS A 309 -13.84 16.07 -3.78
CA LYS A 309 -14.22 17.49 -3.58
C LYS A 309 -14.85 18.11 -4.83
N THR A 310 -14.77 17.44 -5.97
CA THR A 310 -15.40 17.87 -7.21
C THR A 310 -16.81 17.29 -7.29
N ARG A 311 -17.75 18.04 -7.89
CA ARG A 311 -19.16 17.60 -7.99
C ARG A 311 -19.32 16.29 -8.76
N TRP A 312 -18.53 16.13 -9.81
CA TRP A 312 -18.68 15.07 -10.79
C TRP A 312 -17.65 13.95 -10.61
N GLY A 313 -16.75 14.04 -9.62
CA GLY A 313 -15.56 13.19 -9.58
C GLY A 313 -14.64 13.43 -10.78
N GLU A 314 -14.68 14.64 -11.34
CA GLU A 314 -14.00 15.04 -12.56
C GLU A 314 -13.44 16.46 -12.42
N GLY A 315 -12.29 16.73 -13.03
CA GLY A 315 -11.71 18.07 -13.10
C GLY A 315 -10.53 18.20 -14.08
N PRO A 316 -10.11 19.42 -14.43
CA PRO A 316 -8.94 19.64 -15.29
C PRO A 316 -7.65 19.16 -14.61
N GLU A 317 -6.77 18.48 -15.34
CA GLU A 317 -5.50 17.97 -14.80
C GLU A 317 -4.64 19.09 -14.20
N ASP A 318 -4.55 20.24 -14.87
CA ASP A 318 -3.74 21.37 -14.43
C ASP A 318 -4.16 21.88 -13.04
N TRP A 319 -5.45 21.81 -12.72
CA TRP A 319 -5.95 22.20 -11.40
C TRP A 319 -5.45 21.25 -10.30
N PHE A 320 -5.42 19.95 -10.56
CA PHE A 320 -4.86 18.99 -9.61
C PHE A 320 -3.34 19.14 -9.50
N ARG A 321 -2.66 19.33 -10.63
CA ARG A 321 -1.21 19.58 -10.69
C ARG A 321 -0.83 20.80 -9.87
N GLU A 322 -1.52 21.93 -10.06
CA GLU A 322 -1.27 23.17 -9.32
C GLU A 322 -1.46 22.97 -7.80
N ARG A 323 -2.48 22.22 -7.37
CA ARG A 323 -2.67 21.94 -5.94
C ARG A 323 -1.66 20.96 -5.37
N PHE A 324 -1.20 20.01 -6.16
CA PHE A 324 -0.17 19.06 -5.74
C PHE A 324 1.20 19.72 -5.58
N GLU A 325 1.58 20.53 -6.58
CA GLU A 325 2.87 21.22 -6.67
C GLU A 325 2.88 22.59 -5.97
N GLY A 326 1.70 23.12 -5.66
CA GLY A 326 1.49 24.39 -4.99
C GLY A 326 2.05 24.41 -3.57
N GLY A 327 2.29 25.61 -3.05
CA GLY A 327 2.90 25.81 -1.73
C GLY A 327 4.43 25.61 -1.69
N GLY A 328 5.07 25.40 -2.84
CA GLY A 328 6.53 25.32 -2.96
C GLY A 328 7.13 24.22 -2.08
N LEU A 329 8.25 24.52 -1.40
CA LEU A 329 8.98 23.54 -0.57
C LEU A 329 8.23 23.06 0.68
N TYR A 330 7.14 23.73 1.04
CA TYR A 330 6.28 23.38 2.18
C TYR A 330 4.93 22.82 1.76
N GLY A 331 4.69 22.73 0.46
CA GLY A 331 3.49 22.17 -0.14
C GLY A 331 3.46 20.64 -0.09
N THR A 332 2.33 20.08 -0.49
CA THR A 332 2.03 18.64 -0.44
C THR A 332 3.11 17.79 -1.10
N ARG A 333 3.57 18.17 -2.30
CA ARG A 333 4.67 17.51 -3.02
C ARG A 333 5.90 17.27 -2.15
N TRP A 334 6.41 18.29 -1.47
CA TRP A 334 7.67 18.20 -0.71
C TRP A 334 7.49 17.76 0.73
N LYS A 335 6.38 18.15 1.35
CA LYS A 335 6.07 17.85 2.75
C LYS A 335 5.64 16.39 2.93
N ASP A 336 4.70 15.94 2.12
CA ASP A 336 4.04 14.65 2.31
C ASP A 336 4.60 13.59 1.35
N PHE A 337 4.95 14.00 0.12
CA PHE A 337 5.37 13.10 -0.96
C PHE A 337 6.84 13.24 -1.38
N TRP A 338 7.72 13.80 -0.53
CA TRP A 338 9.18 13.75 -0.71
C TRP A 338 9.70 14.27 -2.06
N GLY A 339 8.95 15.16 -2.71
CA GLY A 339 9.25 15.73 -4.02
C GLY A 339 8.95 14.82 -5.19
N VAL A 340 7.97 13.90 -5.07
CA VAL A 340 7.48 13.10 -6.21
C VAL A 340 6.92 14.01 -7.31
N GLU A 341 7.08 13.61 -8.57
CA GLU A 341 6.53 14.35 -9.72
C GLU A 341 5.06 14.03 -9.95
N TRP A 342 4.30 15.04 -10.40
CA TRP A 342 2.89 14.90 -10.70
C TRP A 342 2.59 13.78 -11.71
N GLU A 343 3.39 13.69 -12.77
CA GLU A 343 3.26 12.66 -13.82
C GLU A 343 3.39 11.24 -13.23
N TRP A 344 4.28 11.06 -12.26
CA TRP A 344 4.45 9.79 -11.57
C TRP A 344 3.23 9.43 -10.71
N VAL A 345 2.65 10.40 -9.99
CA VAL A 345 1.43 10.19 -9.20
C VAL A 345 0.27 9.77 -10.10
N LEU A 346 0.10 10.50 -11.20
CA LEU A 346 -0.98 10.25 -12.15
C LEU A 346 -0.80 8.89 -12.84
N GLY A 347 0.43 8.52 -13.21
CA GLY A 347 0.75 7.19 -13.75
C GLY A 347 0.46 6.04 -12.78
N GLN A 348 0.68 6.23 -11.47
CA GLN A 348 0.25 5.24 -10.49
C GLN A 348 -1.28 5.14 -10.38
N ALA A 349 -1.99 6.28 -10.38
CA ALA A 349 -3.44 6.31 -10.24
C ALA A 349 -4.16 5.69 -11.46
N VAL A 350 -3.71 6.02 -12.67
CA VAL A 350 -4.19 5.41 -13.92
C VAL A 350 -3.84 3.94 -13.98
N GLY A 351 -2.61 3.59 -13.58
CA GLY A 351 -2.16 2.20 -13.56
C GLY A 351 -2.93 1.31 -12.57
N LEU A 352 -3.54 1.91 -11.55
CA LEU A 352 -4.43 1.22 -10.61
C LEU A 352 -5.89 1.24 -11.04
N GLY A 353 -6.22 1.90 -12.16
CA GLY A 353 -7.59 2.04 -12.63
C GLY A 353 -8.46 2.88 -11.69
N ILE A 354 -7.86 3.81 -10.94
CA ILE A 354 -8.57 4.69 -10.01
C ILE A 354 -9.01 5.97 -10.71
N VAL A 355 -8.24 6.39 -11.71
CA VAL A 355 -8.50 7.59 -12.52
C VAL A 355 -8.30 7.25 -13.98
N GLU A 356 -9.12 7.82 -14.85
CA GLU A 356 -8.87 7.90 -16.28
C GLU A 356 -8.53 9.35 -16.68
N VAL A 357 -7.67 9.47 -17.68
CA VAL A 357 -7.34 10.76 -18.30
C VAL A 357 -8.08 10.84 -19.63
N PHE A 358 -8.78 11.94 -19.86
CA PHE A 358 -9.56 12.17 -21.08
C PHE A 358 -9.28 13.56 -21.65
N GLU A 359 -9.58 13.77 -22.92
CA GLU A 359 -9.35 15.03 -23.60
C GLU A 359 -10.63 15.88 -23.57
N THR A 360 -10.51 17.14 -23.15
CA THR A 360 -11.69 18.02 -23.00
C THR A 360 -11.92 18.95 -24.19
N GLY A 361 -10.88 19.20 -25.00
CA GLY A 361 -10.89 20.10 -26.16
C GLY A 361 -10.95 21.59 -25.85
N SER A 362 -11.15 21.99 -24.60
CA SER A 362 -11.24 23.40 -24.17
C SER A 362 -10.23 23.76 -23.09
N VAL A 363 -10.03 22.89 -22.09
CA VAL A 363 -9.17 23.13 -20.93
C VAL A 363 -8.02 22.13 -20.83
N GLY A 364 -7.70 21.44 -21.93
CA GLY A 364 -6.65 20.42 -21.99
C GLY A 364 -7.13 19.04 -21.51
N ARG A 365 -6.29 18.34 -20.76
CA ARG A 365 -6.59 17.00 -20.23
C ARG A 365 -7.47 17.09 -18.97
N GLY A 366 -8.52 16.29 -18.93
CA GLY A 366 -9.39 16.08 -17.78
C GLY A 366 -9.04 14.78 -17.06
N LEU A 367 -9.29 14.74 -15.76
CA LEU A 367 -9.19 13.56 -14.92
C LEU A 367 -10.58 13.17 -14.42
N ARG A 368 -10.92 11.88 -14.50
CA ARG A 368 -12.18 11.32 -13.98
C ARG A 368 -11.88 10.16 -13.02
N ALA A 369 -12.54 10.13 -11.88
CA ALA A 369 -12.52 8.99 -10.98
C ALA A 369 -13.24 7.78 -11.63
N LEU A 370 -12.56 6.64 -11.71
CA LEU A 370 -13.16 5.37 -12.04
C LEU A 370 -13.62 4.72 -10.72
N GLY A 371 -14.92 4.39 -10.63
CA GLY A 371 -15.57 4.00 -9.38
C GLY A 371 -14.82 2.92 -8.60
N GLY A 372 -14.67 3.15 -7.30
CA GLY A 372 -14.15 2.22 -6.29
C GLY A 372 -15.03 2.19 -5.05
#